data_AF-A0A5J5A0Q9-F1
#
_entry.id   AF-A0A5J5A0Q9-F1
#
_cell.length_a   1.000
_cell.length_b   1.000
_cell.length_c   1.000
_cell.angle_alpha   90.00
_cell.angle_beta   90.00
_cell.angle_gamma   90.00
#
_symmetry.space_group_name_H-M   'P 1'
#
loop_
_entity.id
_entity.type
_entity.pdbx_description
1 polymer ?
#
loop_
_entity_poly.entity_id
_entity_poly.type
_entity_poly.pdbx_seq_one_letter_code
_entity_poly.pdbx_strand_id
1 'polypeptide(L)'
;MDLQATLTTPAKVTVDDFVYSGLGIAGNTYNIVKAAVTQAFAAQFPGVNGLGISMAQLDLATNSVYLKTLKKGDIMVLPQGLLHFQVNSGSTTALTFVSLNSPSPCLQILDYAPFGNNLPSELVEVVTFLDDA
;
A
#
# COMPACT_ATOMS: atom_id res chain seq x y z
N MET A 1 -2.86 -15.62 13.40
CA MET A 1 -3.81 -16.23 12.46
C MET A 1 -3.24 -15.98 11.08
N ASP A 2 -2.37 -16.89 10.63
CA ASP A 2 -1.69 -16.76 9.34
C ASP A 2 -2.71 -16.95 8.22
N LEU A 3 -2.95 -15.90 7.43
CA LEU A 3 -3.59 -16.02 6.14
C LEU A 3 -2.59 -16.67 5.17
N GLN A 4 -2.40 -17.98 5.31
CA GLN A 4 -1.71 -18.79 4.31
C GLN A 4 -2.59 -18.79 3.05
N ALA A 5 -2.11 -18.14 1.98
CA ALA A 5 -2.73 -18.27 0.66
C ALA A 5 -2.64 -19.76 0.26
N THR A 6 -3.78 -20.42 0.15
CA THR A 6 -3.88 -21.84 -0.20
C THR A 6 -3.28 -22.06 -1.59
N LEU A 7 -2.14 -22.76 -1.65
CA LEU A 7 -1.56 -23.22 -2.91
C LEU A 7 -2.55 -24.21 -3.55
N THR A 8 -3.15 -23.83 -4.68
CA THR A 8 -3.95 -24.75 -5.48
C THR A 8 -3.03 -25.82 -6.06
N THR A 9 -3.44 -27.09 -5.98
CA THR A 9 -2.70 -28.20 -6.60
C THR A 9 -2.50 -27.93 -8.10
N PRO A 10 -1.33 -28.26 -8.70
CA PRO A 10 -0.99 -27.92 -10.09
C PRO A 10 -2.04 -28.34 -11.14
N ALA A 11 -2.84 -29.35 -10.83
CA ALA A 11 -3.91 -29.86 -11.69
C ALA A 11 -5.13 -28.93 -11.85
N LYS A 12 -5.21 -27.81 -11.11
CA LYS A 12 -6.38 -26.90 -11.10
C LYS A 12 -6.03 -25.45 -11.43
N VAL A 13 -4.78 -25.17 -11.79
CA VAL A 13 -4.29 -23.82 -12.10
C VAL A 13 -4.76 -23.42 -13.50
N THR A 14 -5.33 -22.21 -13.64
CA THR A 14 -5.76 -21.65 -14.92
C THR A 14 -4.99 -20.37 -15.26
N VAL A 15 -5.16 -19.85 -16.48
CA VAL A 15 -4.54 -18.57 -16.91
C VAL A 15 -4.98 -17.41 -16.00
N ASP A 16 -6.19 -17.48 -15.46
CA ASP A 16 -6.74 -16.45 -14.58
C ASP A 16 -5.95 -16.31 -13.27
N ASP A 17 -5.24 -17.36 -12.84
CA ASP A 17 -4.38 -17.31 -11.66
C ASP A 17 -3.12 -16.45 -11.89
N PHE A 18 -2.75 -16.18 -13.15
CA PHE A 18 -1.54 -15.44 -13.55
C PHE A 18 -1.83 -14.04 -14.14
N VAL A 19 -3.10 -13.63 -14.22
CA VAL A 19 -3.49 -12.32 -14.74
C VAL A 19 -4.24 -11.54 -13.67
N TYR A 20 -3.70 -10.38 -13.27
CA TYR A 20 -4.36 -9.48 -12.32
C TYR A 20 -4.63 -8.11 -12.93
N SER A 21 -5.91 -7.78 -13.10
CA SER A 21 -6.34 -6.53 -13.74
C SER A 21 -6.69 -5.40 -12.76
N GLY A 22 -6.60 -5.65 -11.45
CA GLY A 22 -7.00 -4.67 -10.42
C GLY A 22 -6.12 -3.41 -10.40
N LEU A 23 -4.84 -3.51 -10.77
CA LEU A 23 -3.87 -2.40 -10.78
C LEU A 23 -4.10 -1.36 -11.91
N GLY A 24 -5.11 -1.55 -12.76
CA GLY A 24 -5.50 -0.58 -13.77
C GLY A 24 -6.63 0.35 -13.35
N ILE A 25 -7.21 0.12 -12.16
CA ILE A 25 -8.39 0.83 -11.68
C ILE A 25 -7.94 1.82 -10.61
N ALA A 26 -8.15 3.11 -10.84
CA ALA A 26 -7.85 4.16 -9.87
C ALA A 26 -8.71 3.97 -8.60
N GLY A 27 -8.04 3.95 -7.45
CA GLY A 27 -8.66 3.94 -6.14
C GLY A 27 -9.29 5.30 -5.79
N ASN A 28 -10.30 5.27 -4.92
CA ASN A 28 -10.99 6.48 -4.49
C ASN A 28 -10.11 7.33 -3.56
N THR A 29 -9.62 8.47 -4.05
CA THR A 29 -8.80 9.44 -3.30
C THR A 29 -9.60 10.56 -2.64
N TYR A 30 -10.93 10.60 -2.79
CA TYR A 30 -11.84 11.50 -2.06
C TYR A 30 -12.14 10.94 -0.67
N ASN A 31 -11.08 10.77 0.12
CA ASN A 31 -11.15 10.26 1.48
C ASN A 31 -10.24 11.09 2.40
N ILE A 32 -10.33 10.84 3.72
CA ILE A 32 -9.61 11.63 4.74
C ILE A 32 -8.08 11.56 4.60
N VAL A 33 -7.54 10.47 4.07
CA VAL A 33 -6.08 10.26 3.91
C VAL A 33 -5.57 10.73 2.54
N LYS A 34 -6.46 11.20 1.64
CA LYS A 34 -6.11 11.67 0.28
C LYS A 34 -5.31 10.63 -0.53
N ALA A 35 -5.49 9.35 -0.24
CA ALA A 35 -4.71 8.26 -0.80
C ALA A 35 -5.55 6.98 -0.95
N ALA A 36 -5.25 6.16 -1.94
CA ALA A 36 -5.81 4.82 -2.11
C ALA A 36 -4.72 3.83 -2.55
N VAL A 37 -4.83 2.59 -2.08
CA VAL A 37 -3.86 1.52 -2.35
C VAL A 37 -4.60 0.30 -2.91
N THR A 38 -4.26 -0.10 -4.13
CA THR A 38 -4.70 -1.37 -4.73
C THR A 38 -3.57 -2.38 -4.66
N GLN A 39 -3.76 -3.46 -3.90
CA GLN A 39 -2.73 -4.46 -3.61
C GLN A 39 -2.86 -5.68 -4.53
N ALA A 40 -1.76 -6.09 -5.16
CA ALA A 40 -1.64 -7.34 -5.90
C ALA A 40 -0.63 -8.26 -5.17
N PHE A 41 -0.94 -8.61 -3.92
CA PHE A 41 -0.15 -9.52 -3.09
C PHE A 41 -0.66 -10.95 -3.24
N ALA A 42 0.03 -11.94 -2.68
CA ALA A 42 -0.34 -13.36 -2.81
C ALA A 42 -1.81 -13.68 -2.41
N ALA A 43 -2.42 -12.89 -1.51
CA ALA A 43 -3.81 -13.06 -1.12
C ALA A 43 -4.83 -12.60 -2.19
N GLN A 44 -4.49 -11.58 -3.00
CA GLN A 44 -5.33 -11.03 -4.06
C GLN A 44 -4.91 -11.50 -5.46
N PHE A 45 -3.65 -11.92 -5.61
CA PHE A 45 -3.05 -12.39 -6.84
C PHE A 45 -2.21 -13.65 -6.57
N PRO A 46 -2.83 -14.85 -6.57
CA PRO A 46 -2.15 -16.11 -6.26
C PRO A 46 -0.95 -16.42 -7.16
N GLY A 47 -0.93 -15.91 -8.40
CA GLY A 47 0.15 -16.12 -9.38
C GLY A 47 1.52 -15.56 -8.97
N VAL A 48 1.61 -14.69 -7.96
CA VAL A 48 2.91 -14.26 -7.41
C VAL A 48 3.45 -15.18 -6.30
N ASN A 49 2.68 -16.19 -5.89
CA ASN A 49 3.10 -17.12 -4.85
C ASN A 49 4.33 -17.94 -5.30
N GLY A 50 5.35 -18.01 -4.44
CA GLY A 50 6.61 -18.69 -4.75
C GLY A 50 7.57 -17.93 -5.68
N LEU A 51 7.18 -16.78 -6.25
CA LEU A 51 8.04 -15.99 -7.16
C LEU A 51 8.92 -14.95 -6.44
N GLY A 52 8.66 -14.69 -5.16
CA GLY A 52 9.45 -13.72 -4.38
C GLY A 52 9.13 -12.24 -4.67
N ILE A 53 8.08 -11.97 -5.46
CA ILE A 53 7.72 -10.60 -5.90
C ILE A 53 6.29 -10.26 -5.52
N SER A 54 5.98 -8.98 -5.37
CA SER A 54 4.62 -8.47 -5.30
C SER A 54 4.54 -7.03 -5.81
N MET A 55 3.30 -6.56 -6.06
CA MET A 55 3.04 -5.26 -6.67
C MET A 55 1.87 -4.55 -5.98
N ALA A 56 1.87 -3.22 -6.02
CA ALA A 56 0.72 -2.41 -5.67
C ALA A 56 0.66 -1.13 -6.52
N GLN A 57 -0.55 -0.59 -6.66
CA GLN A 57 -0.83 0.71 -7.25
C GLN A 57 -1.20 1.67 -6.12
N LEU A 58 -0.59 2.86 -6.12
CA LEU A 58 -0.94 3.96 -5.23
C LEU A 58 -1.52 5.13 -6.01
N ASP A 59 -2.70 5.59 -5.59
CA ASP A 59 -3.35 6.81 -6.07
C ASP A 59 -3.31 7.86 -4.96
N LEU A 60 -2.80 9.06 -5.24
CA LEU A 60 -2.47 10.06 -4.22
C LEU A 60 -2.96 11.45 -4.63
N ALA A 61 -3.40 12.25 -3.64
CA ALA A 61 -3.74 13.67 -3.75
C ALA A 61 -2.76 14.56 -2.93
N THR A 62 -2.89 15.88 -3.03
CA THR A 62 -1.87 16.91 -2.66
C THR A 62 -1.68 17.20 -1.16
N ASN A 63 -0.39 17.30 -0.73
CA ASN A 63 0.12 17.78 0.58
C ASN A 63 1.67 17.98 0.60
N SER A 64 2.29 18.58 1.64
CA SER A 64 3.74 18.95 1.67
C SER A 64 4.51 18.56 2.97
N VAL A 65 5.69 17.91 2.87
CA VAL A 65 6.68 17.53 3.93
C VAL A 65 8.10 17.49 3.29
N TYR A 66 9.19 17.09 4.00
CA TYR A 66 10.49 16.79 3.38
C TYR A 66 10.34 15.71 2.29
N LEU A 67 10.39 16.18 1.05
CA LEU A 67 9.89 15.47 -0.11
C LEU A 67 10.92 15.56 -1.23
N LYS A 68 11.14 14.44 -1.90
CA LYS A 68 11.66 14.48 -3.26
C LYS A 68 10.45 14.44 -4.19
N THR A 69 10.24 15.50 -4.97
CA THR A 69 9.29 15.44 -6.08
C THR A 69 9.87 14.53 -7.16
N LEU A 70 9.29 13.35 -7.29
CA LEU A 70 9.59 12.42 -8.39
C LEU A 70 8.84 12.87 -9.64
N LYS A 71 9.54 12.90 -10.77
CA LYS A 71 8.96 13.11 -12.09
C LYS A 71 8.65 11.77 -12.75
N LYS A 72 7.85 11.79 -13.82
CA LYS A 72 7.59 10.61 -14.64
C LYS A 72 8.92 9.98 -15.08
N GLY A 73 9.14 8.72 -14.70
CA GLY A 73 10.34 7.95 -15.02
C GLY A 73 11.39 7.90 -13.90
N ASP A 74 11.22 8.67 -12.82
CA ASP A 74 12.11 8.59 -11.66
C ASP A 74 11.82 7.33 -10.82
N ILE A 75 12.85 6.78 -10.21
CA ILE A 75 12.76 5.64 -9.28
C ILE A 75 13.24 6.08 -7.90
N MET A 76 12.53 5.65 -6.87
CA MET A 76 12.92 5.80 -5.48
C MET A 76 13.01 4.42 -4.83
N VAL A 77 14.08 4.18 -4.07
CA VAL A 77 14.25 2.95 -3.28
C VAL A 77 13.90 3.26 -1.84
N LEU A 78 13.09 2.39 -1.24
CA LEU A 78 12.63 2.50 0.14
C LEU A 78 13.15 1.29 0.92
N PRO A 79 14.08 1.49 1.87
CA PRO A 79 14.57 0.40 2.70
C PRO A 79 13.44 -0.24 3.53
N GLN A 80 13.55 -1.55 3.77
CA GLN A 80 12.55 -2.32 4.50
C GLN A 80 12.35 -1.78 5.93
N GLY A 81 11.09 -1.67 6.34
CA GLY A 81 10.71 -1.28 7.71
C GLY A 81 10.79 0.21 8.01
N LEU A 82 11.22 1.04 7.05
CA LEU A 82 11.19 2.49 7.20
C LEU A 82 9.81 3.05 6.86
N LEU A 83 9.31 3.91 7.75
CA LEU A 83 8.14 4.73 7.48
C LEU A 83 8.45 5.65 6.28
N HIS A 84 7.59 5.59 5.29
CA HIS A 84 7.63 6.43 4.11
C HIS A 84 6.22 6.83 3.72
N PHE A 85 6.11 7.91 2.97
CA PHE A 85 4.84 8.43 2.49
C PHE A 85 5.03 8.95 1.07
N GLN A 86 3.98 8.90 0.28
CA GLN A 86 3.96 9.50 -1.05
C GLN A 86 2.80 10.47 -1.10
N VAL A 87 3.03 11.62 -1.73
CA VAL A 87 2.03 12.68 -1.85
C VAL A 87 2.13 13.26 -3.24
N ASN A 88 0.99 13.41 -3.91
CA ASN A 88 0.96 13.97 -5.25
C ASN A 88 1.08 15.49 -5.16
N SER A 89 2.20 16.11 -5.52
CA SER A 89 2.34 17.57 -5.47
C SER A 89 1.82 18.31 -6.72
N GLY A 90 1.26 17.59 -7.70
CA GLY A 90 0.79 18.15 -8.97
C GLY A 90 -0.70 18.51 -8.99
N SER A 91 -1.14 19.13 -10.08
CA SER A 91 -2.57 19.46 -10.31
C SER A 91 -3.37 18.34 -10.97
N THR A 92 -2.72 17.24 -11.34
CA THR A 92 -3.33 16.09 -12.02
C THR A 92 -3.10 14.82 -11.21
N THR A 93 -3.94 13.80 -11.39
CA THR A 93 -3.75 12.49 -10.77
C THR A 93 -2.37 11.92 -11.09
N ALA A 94 -1.65 11.48 -10.07
CA ALA A 94 -0.36 10.80 -10.20
C ALA A 94 -0.55 9.30 -10.01
N LEU A 95 0.07 8.51 -10.89
CA LEU A 95 0.11 7.06 -10.82
C LEU A 95 1.53 6.61 -10.45
N THR A 96 1.66 5.70 -9.50
CA THR A 96 2.93 5.07 -9.13
C THR A 96 2.75 3.56 -9.03
N PHE A 97 3.75 2.85 -9.54
CA PHE A 97 3.91 1.41 -9.37
C PHE A 97 4.98 1.15 -8.31
N VAL A 98 4.70 0.24 -7.37
CA VAL A 98 5.70 -0.24 -6.42
C VAL A 98 6.01 -1.71 -6.66
N SER A 99 7.28 -2.07 -6.54
CA SER A 99 7.78 -3.45 -6.58
C SER A 99 8.42 -3.77 -5.24
N LEU A 100 8.07 -4.92 -4.68
CA LEU A 100 8.48 -5.34 -3.35
C LEU A 100 9.18 -6.70 -3.44
N ASN A 101 10.22 -6.90 -2.64
CA ASN A 101 11.06 -8.10 -2.60
C ASN A 101 10.49 -9.22 -1.71
N SER A 102 9.17 -9.29 -1.59
CA SER A 102 8.45 -10.34 -0.87
C SER A 102 7.10 -10.57 -1.55
N PRO A 103 6.60 -11.82 -1.64
CA PRO A 103 5.26 -12.11 -2.16
C PRO A 103 4.15 -11.78 -1.15
N SER A 104 4.52 -11.59 0.12
CA SER A 104 3.62 -11.26 1.23
C SER A 104 4.18 -10.07 2.03
N PRO A 105 4.34 -8.89 1.42
CA PRO A 105 4.74 -7.70 2.16
C PRO A 105 3.62 -7.31 3.13
N CYS A 106 3.98 -6.83 4.31
CA CYS A 106 3.01 -6.24 5.21
C CYS A 106 2.76 -4.79 4.78
N LEU A 107 1.49 -4.42 4.60
CA LEU A 107 1.08 -3.03 4.44
C LEU A 107 0.53 -2.52 5.78
N GLN A 108 1.28 -1.62 6.41
CA GLN A 108 0.82 -0.92 7.60
C GLN A 108 0.62 0.55 7.27
N ILE A 109 -0.63 0.99 7.25
CA ILE A 109 -0.98 2.40 7.12
C ILE A 109 -0.94 3.00 8.52
N LEU A 110 -0.04 3.96 8.74
CA LEU A 110 0.23 4.51 10.06
C LEU A 110 -1.06 5.06 10.70
N ASP A 111 -1.87 5.84 9.97
CA ASP A 111 -3.04 6.53 10.52
C ASP A 111 -4.07 5.60 11.19
N TYR A 112 -4.22 4.37 10.69
CA TYR A 112 -5.17 3.41 11.27
C TYR A 112 -4.71 2.86 12.62
N ALA A 113 -3.40 2.80 12.90
CA ALA A 113 -2.90 2.18 14.13
C ALA A 113 -3.19 3.04 15.39
N PRO A 114 -2.92 4.36 15.42
CA PRO A 114 -3.26 5.20 16.55
C PRO A 114 -4.69 5.77 16.48
N PHE A 115 -5.25 6.06 15.29
CA PHE A 115 -6.51 6.83 15.18
C PHE A 115 -7.71 6.03 14.65
N GLY A 116 -7.51 4.83 14.11
CA GLY A 116 -8.56 4.01 13.49
C GLY A 116 -9.25 3.01 14.42
N ASN A 117 -9.03 3.10 15.74
CA ASN A 117 -9.39 2.06 16.72
C ASN A 117 -10.07 2.65 17.97
N ASN A 118 -10.58 1.80 18.85
CA ASN A 118 -11.12 2.18 20.16
C ASN A 118 -10.04 2.36 21.24
N LEU A 119 -8.84 2.82 20.86
CA LEU A 119 -7.83 3.17 21.86
C LEU A 119 -8.31 4.37 22.68
N PRO A 120 -8.13 4.38 24.02
CA PRO A 120 -8.37 5.56 24.83
C PRO A 120 -7.56 6.75 24.31
N SER A 121 -8.18 7.94 24.25
CA SER A 121 -7.51 9.17 23.79
C SER A 121 -6.23 9.46 24.56
N GLU A 122 -6.23 9.21 25.88
CA GLU A 122 -5.05 9.33 26.75
C GLU A 122 -3.85 8.50 26.23
N LEU A 123 -4.10 7.31 25.68
CA LEU A 123 -3.02 6.50 25.10
C LEU A 123 -2.56 7.06 23.77
N VAL A 124 -3.46 7.60 22.96
CA VAL A 124 -3.14 8.24 21.68
C VAL A 124 -2.29 9.49 21.91
N GLU A 125 -2.63 10.32 22.89
CA GLU A 125 -1.88 11.49 23.30
C GLU A 125 -0.46 11.12 23.73
N VAL A 126 -0.30 10.11 24.60
CA VAL A 126 1.03 9.69 25.09
C VAL A 126 1.91 9.12 23.97
N VAL A 127 1.33 8.40 23.00
CA VAL A 127 2.12 7.77 21.93
C VAL A 127 2.35 8.67 20.71
N THR A 128 1.52 9.68 20.50
CA THR A 128 1.63 10.61 19.36
C THR A 128 2.15 12.00 19.75
N PHE A 129 2.11 12.33 21.05
CA PHE A 129 2.39 13.66 21.60
C PHE A 129 1.48 14.77 21.05
N LEU A 130 0.31 14.39 20.51
CA LEU A 130 -0.73 15.32 20.10
C LEU A 130 -1.65 15.60 21.30
N ASP A 131 -2.15 16.82 21.38
CA ASP A 131 -3.15 17.23 22.37
C ASP A 131 -4.55 16.77 21.94
N ASP A 132 -5.46 16.62 22.90
CA ASP A 132 -6.87 16.39 22.57
C ASP A 132 -7.53 17.67 22.03
N ALA A 133 -8.58 17.49 21.22
CA ALA A 133 -9.24 18.56 20.47
C ALA A 133 -10.60 18.94 21.08
#